data_AF-A0A410PRT3-F1
#
_entry.id   AF-A0A410PRT3-F1
#
_cell.length_a   1.000
_cell.length_b   1.000
_cell.length_c   1.000
_cell.angle_alpha   90.00
_cell.angle_beta   90.00
_cell.angle_gamma   90.00
#
_symmetry.space_group_name_H-M   'P 1'
#
loop_
_entity.id
_entity.type
_entity.pdbx_description
1 polymer ?
#
loop_
_entity_poly.entity_id
_entity_poly.type
_entity_poly.pdbx_seq_one_letter_code
_entity_poly.pdbx_strand_id
1 'polypeptide(L)'
;MFSTFQVKASGWVQTSDSWYYMNNSGTKSTGWIHIGGTWYYMNQNGKMVTGWINLGGKWYYLNPNGSMKTGWLSYGGKWYYLNPNGDMAIGWVLYNGKWYYMNKNGDMAVGWLQYNDKWYFLYYTSGEMAANTKVDIYNFDANGVWVSTDLIVTGIE
;
A
#
# COMPACT_ATOMS: atom_id res chain seq x y z
N MET A 1 54.68 -12.50 -9.98
CA MET A 1 53.53 -11.75 -9.44
C MET A 1 52.28 -12.57 -9.71
N PHE A 2 51.66 -13.16 -8.69
CA PHE A 2 50.37 -13.82 -8.86
C PHE A 2 49.28 -12.79 -8.52
N SER A 3 48.64 -12.25 -9.55
CA SER A 3 47.39 -11.53 -9.39
C SER A 3 46.32 -12.57 -9.05
N THR A 4 46.02 -12.75 -7.77
CA THR A 4 44.82 -13.47 -7.37
C THR A 4 43.63 -12.63 -7.81
N PHE A 5 42.96 -13.06 -8.88
CA PHE A 5 41.59 -12.64 -9.14
C PHE A 5 40.76 -13.09 -7.94
N GLN A 6 40.57 -12.20 -6.96
CA GLN A 6 39.48 -12.38 -6.01
C GLN A 6 38.20 -12.25 -6.83
N VAL A 7 37.57 -13.39 -7.10
CA VAL A 7 36.16 -13.41 -7.46
C VAL A 7 35.44 -12.95 -6.19
N LYS A 8 35.31 -11.63 -6.01
CA LYS A 8 34.55 -11.04 -4.91
C LYS A 8 33.09 -11.43 -5.13
N ALA A 9 32.63 -12.41 -4.36
CA ALA A 9 31.28 -12.92 -4.44
C ALA A 9 30.29 -11.81 -4.04
N SER A 10 29.59 -11.27 -5.03
CA SER A 10 28.37 -10.48 -4.83
C SER A 10 27.18 -11.41 -4.71
N GLY A 11 26.25 -11.14 -3.79
CA GLY A 11 25.04 -11.94 -3.67
C GLY A 11 24.48 -12.04 -2.27
N TRP A 12 23.43 -12.85 -2.16
CA TRP A 12 22.77 -13.14 -0.91
C TRP A 12 23.62 -14.05 -0.02
N VAL A 13 23.71 -13.70 1.26
CA VAL A 13 24.36 -14.48 2.30
C VAL A 13 23.40 -14.63 3.47
N GLN A 14 23.11 -15.88 3.84
CA GLN A 14 22.28 -16.20 5.01
C GLN A 14 23.18 -16.53 6.20
N THR A 15 22.84 -15.99 7.37
CA THR A 15 23.42 -16.41 8.66
C THR A 15 22.33 -17.02 9.55
N SER A 16 22.70 -17.49 10.74
CA SER A 16 21.73 -17.94 11.75
C SER A 16 20.77 -16.85 12.23
N ASP A 17 21.12 -15.58 12.01
CA ASP A 17 20.39 -14.42 12.51
C ASP A 17 19.61 -13.68 11.40
N SER A 18 20.19 -13.53 10.20
CA SER A 18 19.51 -12.77 9.13
C SER A 18 20.08 -13.02 7.73
N TRP A 19 19.44 -12.42 6.73
CA TRP A 19 19.94 -12.32 5.36
C TRP A 19 20.70 -11.01 5.16
N TYR A 20 21.77 -11.09 4.38
CA TYR A 20 22.61 -9.97 3.98
C TYR A 20 22.79 -10.02 2.46
N TYR A 21 23.05 -8.88 1.84
CA TYR A 21 23.46 -8.81 0.45
C TYR A 21 24.86 -8.19 0.35
N MET A 22 25.78 -8.91 -0.27
CA MET A 22 27.16 -8.47 -0.49
C MET A 22 27.26 -7.80 -1.86
N ASN A 23 27.77 -6.57 -1.91
CA ASN A 23 28.05 -5.90 -3.17
C ASN A 23 29.36 -6.40 -3.81
N ASN A 24 29.65 -5.95 -5.03
CA ASN A 24 30.85 -6.35 -5.80
C ASN A 24 32.17 -6.00 -5.09
N SER A 25 32.14 -5.07 -4.13
CA SER A 25 33.31 -4.70 -3.33
C SER A 25 33.53 -5.64 -2.14
N GLY A 26 32.64 -6.62 -1.91
CA GLY A 26 32.68 -7.54 -0.78
C GLY A 26 32.18 -6.90 0.52
N THR A 27 31.39 -5.83 0.44
CA THR A 27 30.82 -5.13 1.61
C THR A 27 29.30 -5.33 1.67
N LYS A 28 28.74 -5.30 2.89
CA LYS A 28 27.28 -5.42 3.10
C LYS A 28 26.57 -4.20 2.53
N SER A 29 25.52 -4.43 1.75
CA SER A 29 24.62 -3.36 1.32
C SER A 29 23.73 -2.89 2.48
N THR A 30 23.38 -1.60 2.45
CA THR A 30 22.43 -0.95 3.36
C THR A 30 21.42 -0.15 2.53
N GLY A 31 20.25 0.15 3.08
CA GLY A 31 19.17 0.84 2.39
C GLY A 31 18.48 -0.03 1.34
N TRP A 32 17.86 0.64 0.36
CA TRP A 32 17.17 -0.04 -0.74
C TRP A 32 18.16 -0.68 -1.71
N ILE A 33 17.90 -1.94 -2.06
CA ILE A 33 18.61 -2.66 -3.13
C ILE A 33 17.61 -3.23 -4.12
N HIS A 34 17.97 -3.22 -5.41
CA HIS A 34 17.16 -3.76 -6.50
C HIS A 34 17.89 -4.90 -7.17
N ILE A 35 17.31 -6.11 -7.10
CA ILE A 35 17.94 -7.34 -7.56
C ILE A 35 16.92 -8.11 -8.39
N GLY A 36 17.25 -8.39 -9.65
CA GLY A 36 16.39 -9.20 -10.53
C GLY A 36 14.97 -8.65 -10.66
N GLY A 37 14.80 -7.32 -10.68
CA GLY A 37 13.48 -6.68 -10.75
C GLY A 37 12.77 -6.51 -9.40
N THR A 38 13.33 -7.04 -8.30
CA THR A 38 12.71 -7.00 -6.97
C THR A 38 13.45 -6.03 -6.04
N TRP A 39 12.70 -5.20 -5.31
CA TRP A 39 13.24 -4.33 -4.28
C TRP A 39 13.30 -5.04 -2.92
N TYR A 40 14.37 -4.79 -2.17
CA TYR A 40 14.57 -5.22 -0.79
C TYR A 40 15.10 -4.04 0.03
N TYR A 41 14.89 -4.06 1.34
CA TYR A 41 15.46 -3.06 2.23
C TYR A 41 16.41 -3.71 3.24
N MET A 42 17.64 -3.22 3.31
CA MET A 42 18.66 -3.63 4.26
C MET A 42 18.80 -2.54 5.33
N ASN A 43 18.71 -2.89 6.61
CA ASN A 43 18.90 -1.91 7.67
C ASN A 43 20.36 -1.41 7.74
N GLN A 44 20.65 -0.50 8.67
CA GLN A 44 21.99 0.11 8.81
C GLN A 44 23.10 -0.91 9.13
N ASN A 45 22.76 -2.07 9.69
CA ASN A 45 23.69 -3.18 9.95
C ASN A 45 23.79 -4.16 8.77
N GLY A 46 23.09 -3.88 7.68
CA GLY A 46 22.99 -4.71 6.49
C GLY A 46 22.07 -5.92 6.62
N LYS A 47 21.24 -6.01 7.67
CA LYS A 47 20.26 -7.09 7.82
C LYS A 47 19.04 -6.81 6.94
N MET A 48 18.57 -7.82 6.22
CA MET A 48 17.34 -7.73 5.42
C MET A 48 16.14 -7.49 6.33
N VAL A 49 15.30 -6.54 5.96
CA VAL A 49 14.10 -6.19 6.71
C VAL A 49 12.87 -6.85 6.09
N THR A 50 11.95 -7.30 6.96
CA THR A 50 10.63 -7.81 6.62
C THR A 50 9.56 -7.05 7.41
N GLY A 51 8.32 -7.11 6.97
CA GLY A 51 7.20 -6.40 7.58
C GLY A 51 7.15 -4.90 7.26
N TRP A 52 6.43 -4.15 8.08
CA TRP A 52 6.26 -2.71 7.93
C TRP A 52 7.53 -1.95 8.28
N ILE A 53 7.90 -0.98 7.44
CA ILE A 53 8.95 0.00 7.73
C ILE A 53 8.46 1.42 7.46
N ASN A 54 8.92 2.36 8.29
CA ASN A 54 8.70 3.79 8.07
C ASN A 54 10.04 4.44 7.70
N LEU A 55 10.09 5.04 6.52
CA LEU A 55 11.24 5.76 6.01
C LEU A 55 10.81 7.21 5.72
N GLY A 56 11.19 8.14 6.59
CA GLY A 56 10.91 9.57 6.40
C GLY A 56 9.42 9.91 6.31
N GLY A 57 8.57 9.20 7.05
CA GLY A 57 7.12 9.41 7.04
C GLY A 57 6.37 8.59 6.00
N LYS A 58 7.06 7.86 5.13
CA LYS A 58 6.47 6.93 4.18
C LYS A 58 6.52 5.51 4.70
N TRP A 59 5.40 4.81 4.65
CA TRP A 59 5.31 3.42 5.04
C TRP A 59 5.48 2.49 3.85
N TYR A 60 6.23 1.41 4.02
CA TYR A 60 6.42 0.34 3.06
C TYR A 60 6.20 -1.00 3.75
N TYR A 61 5.86 -2.02 2.99
CA TYR A 61 5.76 -3.39 3.50
C TYR A 61 6.69 -4.33 2.73
N LEU A 62 7.52 -5.06 3.47
CA LEU A 62 8.41 -6.08 2.93
C LEU A 62 7.81 -7.45 3.26
N ASN A 63 7.62 -8.29 2.26
CA ASN A 63 7.14 -9.65 2.44
C ASN A 63 8.08 -10.48 3.33
N PRO A 64 7.65 -11.65 3.82
CA PRO A 64 8.52 -12.52 4.62
C PRO A 64 9.83 -12.93 3.94
N ASN A 65 9.88 -12.96 2.60
CA ASN A 65 11.10 -13.19 1.81
C ASN A 65 11.91 -11.91 1.53
N GLY A 66 11.53 -10.78 2.14
CA GLY A 66 12.18 -9.47 1.99
C GLY A 66 11.77 -8.66 0.78
N SER A 67 10.98 -9.22 -0.15
CA SER A 67 10.57 -8.46 -1.35
C SER A 67 9.59 -7.36 -0.99
N MET A 68 9.76 -6.17 -1.57
CA MET A 68 8.84 -5.06 -1.40
C MET A 68 7.47 -5.40 -1.98
N LYS A 69 6.42 -5.22 -1.17
CA LYS A 69 5.03 -5.43 -1.58
C LYS A 69 4.49 -4.17 -2.26
N THR A 70 3.76 -4.39 -3.35
CA THR A 70 2.90 -3.39 -4.00
C THR A 70 1.48 -3.94 -4.12
N GLY A 71 0.51 -3.08 -4.43
CA GLY A 71 -0.91 -3.40 -4.51
C GLY A 71 -1.56 -3.68 -3.15
N TRP A 72 -2.67 -4.42 -3.17
CA TRP A 72 -3.41 -4.75 -1.96
C TRP A 72 -2.63 -5.65 -0.99
N LEU A 73 -2.77 -5.34 0.30
CA LEU A 73 -2.22 -6.08 1.42
C LEU A 73 -3.31 -6.25 2.49
N SER A 74 -3.58 -7.50 2.88
CA SER A 74 -4.34 -7.82 4.08
C SER A 74 -3.37 -8.06 5.23
N TYR A 75 -3.46 -7.26 6.27
CA TYR A 75 -2.58 -7.33 7.43
C TYR A 75 -3.34 -6.96 8.71
N GLY A 76 -3.30 -7.84 9.71
CA GLY A 76 -3.96 -7.61 11.00
C GLY A 76 -5.48 -7.40 10.90
N GLY A 77 -6.14 -8.08 9.96
CA GLY A 77 -7.58 -7.95 9.73
C GLY A 77 -8.01 -6.66 9.00
N LYS A 78 -7.05 -5.88 8.51
CA LYS A 78 -7.30 -4.64 7.75
C LYS A 78 -6.70 -4.74 6.36
N TRP A 79 -7.24 -3.96 5.43
CA TRP A 79 -6.72 -3.82 4.07
C TRP A 79 -5.93 -2.52 3.93
N TYR A 80 -4.80 -2.62 3.23
CA TYR A 80 -3.93 -1.51 2.87
C TYR A 80 -3.66 -1.57 1.38
N TYR A 81 -3.38 -0.42 0.77
CA TYR A 81 -2.93 -0.35 -0.61
C TYR A 81 -1.51 0.23 -0.65
N LEU A 82 -0.58 -0.49 -1.28
CA LEU A 82 0.79 -0.06 -1.49
C LEU A 82 0.91 0.38 -2.94
N ASN A 83 1.29 1.63 -3.18
CA ASN A 83 1.46 2.18 -4.52
C ASN A 83 2.52 1.42 -5.34
N PRO A 84 2.63 1.63 -6.66
CA PRO A 84 3.63 0.95 -7.49
C PRO A 84 5.10 1.20 -7.07
N ASN A 85 5.39 2.35 -6.46
CA ASN A 85 6.68 2.68 -5.86
C ASN A 85 6.86 2.11 -4.43
N GLY A 86 5.87 1.38 -3.92
CA GLY A 86 5.86 0.69 -2.62
C GLY A 86 5.34 1.51 -1.44
N ASP A 87 5.14 2.83 -1.57
CA ASP A 87 4.64 3.60 -0.43
C ASP A 87 3.15 3.34 -0.18
N MET A 88 2.77 3.26 1.09
CA MET A 88 1.40 3.05 1.51
C MET A 88 0.54 4.25 1.12
N ALA A 89 -0.55 3.97 0.42
CA ALA A 89 -1.49 4.99 0.00
C ALA A 89 -2.32 5.54 1.16
N ILE A 90 -2.65 6.82 1.04
CA ILE A 90 -3.62 7.54 1.86
C ILE A 90 -4.55 8.31 0.92
N GLY A 91 -5.82 8.45 1.27
CA GLY A 91 -6.83 9.08 0.44
C GLY A 91 -7.36 8.18 -0.69
N TRP A 92 -7.85 8.80 -1.76
CA TRP A 92 -8.50 8.12 -2.87
C TRP A 92 -7.53 7.26 -3.70
N VAL A 93 -7.92 6.02 -3.98
CA VAL A 93 -7.18 5.06 -4.82
C VAL A 93 -8.12 4.53 -5.91
N LEU A 94 -7.70 4.62 -7.17
CA LEU A 94 -8.36 3.98 -8.29
C LEU A 94 -7.65 2.66 -8.60
N TYR A 95 -8.37 1.55 -8.48
CA TYR A 95 -7.85 0.22 -8.77
C TYR A 95 -8.86 -0.58 -9.59
N ASN A 96 -8.44 -1.11 -10.74
CA ASN A 96 -9.30 -1.86 -11.67
C ASN A 96 -10.64 -1.16 -11.99
N GLY A 97 -10.60 0.16 -12.20
CA GLY A 97 -11.78 0.96 -12.52
C GLY A 97 -12.72 1.24 -11.34
N LYS A 98 -12.34 0.86 -10.12
CA LYS A 98 -13.11 1.10 -8.90
C LYS A 98 -12.36 2.00 -7.94
N TRP A 99 -13.09 2.90 -7.28
CA TRP A 99 -12.54 3.80 -6.29
C TRP A 99 -12.60 3.19 -4.89
N TYR A 100 -11.55 3.43 -4.12
CA TYR A 100 -11.41 3.07 -2.72
C TYR A 100 -10.87 4.29 -1.97
N TYR A 101 -11.07 4.33 -0.65
CA TYR A 101 -10.48 5.37 0.17
C TYR A 101 -9.62 4.75 1.28
N MET A 102 -8.38 5.22 1.40
CA MET A 102 -7.44 4.79 2.43
C MET A 102 -7.40 5.84 3.53
N ASN A 103 -7.68 5.45 4.78
CA ASN A 103 -7.63 6.34 5.93
C ASN A 103 -6.23 6.90 6.16
N LYS A 104 -6.09 7.88 7.06
CA LYS A 104 -4.78 8.47 7.41
C LYS A 104 -3.76 7.46 7.92
N ASN A 105 -4.24 6.39 8.58
CA ASN A 105 -3.40 5.28 9.06
C ASN A 105 -3.20 4.19 7.98
N GLY A 106 -3.70 4.40 6.77
CA GLY A 106 -3.55 3.54 5.61
C GLY A 106 -4.54 2.40 5.52
N ASP A 107 -5.38 2.17 6.52
CA ASP A 107 -6.43 1.16 6.45
C ASP A 107 -7.58 1.60 5.54
N MET A 108 -8.10 0.66 4.75
CA MET A 108 -9.19 0.90 3.81
C MET A 108 -10.47 1.30 4.56
N ALA A 109 -11.08 2.40 4.16
CA ALA A 109 -12.34 2.86 4.69
C ALA A 109 -13.52 2.02 4.18
N VAL A 110 -14.53 1.90 5.02
CA VAL A 110 -15.82 1.26 4.72
C VAL A 110 -16.96 2.08 5.35
N GLY A 111 -18.15 1.96 4.81
CA GLY A 111 -19.34 2.72 5.22
C GLY A 111 -19.33 4.16 4.70
N TRP A 112 -19.96 5.05 5.47
CA TRP A 112 -20.07 6.46 5.12
C TRP A 112 -18.74 7.20 5.28
N LEU A 113 -18.39 8.00 4.27
CA LEU A 113 -17.23 8.87 4.26
C LEU A 113 -17.65 10.30 3.92
N GLN A 114 -17.27 11.26 4.75
CA GLN A 114 -17.33 12.68 4.40
C GLN A 114 -15.97 13.14 3.90
N TYR A 115 -15.92 13.74 2.71
CA TYR A 115 -14.71 14.28 2.10
C TYR A 115 -15.04 15.54 1.31
N ASN A 116 -14.40 16.67 1.63
CA ASN A 116 -14.64 17.98 1.02
C ASN A 116 -16.14 18.36 0.96
N ASP A 117 -16.81 18.31 2.11
CA ASP A 117 -18.24 18.63 2.28
C ASP A 117 -19.22 17.77 1.47
N LYS A 118 -18.73 16.65 0.92
CA LYS A 118 -19.53 15.67 0.18
C LYS A 118 -19.53 14.33 0.91
N TRP A 119 -20.62 13.59 0.75
CA TRP A 119 -20.77 12.25 1.31
C TRP A 119 -20.61 11.19 0.24
N TYR A 120 -19.90 10.14 0.60
CA TYR A 120 -19.63 8.95 -0.20
C TYR A 120 -19.98 7.72 0.61
N PHE A 121 -20.22 6.60 -0.06
CA PHE A 121 -20.39 5.31 0.61
C PHE A 121 -19.43 4.27 0.03
N LEU A 122 -18.71 3.60 0.92
CA LEU A 122 -17.77 2.52 0.61
C LEU A 122 -18.38 1.21 1.09
N TYR A 123 -18.56 0.21 0.24
CA TYR A 123 -19.23 -1.03 0.64
C TYR A 123 -18.49 -1.74 1.78
N TYR A 124 -19.21 -2.21 2.81
CA TYR A 124 -18.61 -2.83 4.00
C TYR A 124 -17.71 -4.03 3.73
N THR A 125 -18.04 -4.83 2.71
CA THR A 125 -17.31 -6.05 2.39
C THR A 125 -16.11 -5.79 1.46
N SER A 126 -16.25 -4.92 0.48
CA SER A 126 -15.26 -4.73 -0.59
C SER A 126 -14.46 -3.43 -0.48
N GLY A 127 -14.99 -2.41 0.22
CA GLY A 127 -14.44 -1.05 0.25
C GLY A 127 -14.64 -0.25 -1.04
N GLU A 128 -15.32 -0.82 -2.04
CA GLU A 128 -15.58 -0.16 -3.31
C GLU A 128 -16.53 1.02 -3.08
N MET A 129 -16.23 2.16 -3.68
CA MET A 129 -17.10 3.34 -3.66
C MET A 129 -18.36 3.08 -4.49
N ALA A 130 -19.52 3.33 -3.90
CA ALA A 130 -20.78 3.37 -4.63
C ALA A 130 -20.77 4.55 -5.60
N ALA A 131 -20.97 4.28 -6.89
CA ALA A 131 -21.07 5.29 -7.95
C ALA A 131 -22.09 4.87 -8.99
N ASN A 132 -22.86 5.84 -9.51
CA ASN A 132 -23.93 5.62 -10.48
C ASN A 132 -24.90 4.50 -10.04
N THR A 133 -25.26 4.51 -8.76
CA THR A 133 -25.99 3.41 -8.12
C THR A 133 -26.82 3.90 -6.94
N LYS A 134 -27.60 3.00 -6.36
CA LYS A 134 -28.39 3.22 -5.15
C LYS A 134 -27.98 2.23 -4.08
N VAL A 135 -27.77 2.71 -2.85
CA VAL A 135 -27.53 1.90 -1.66
C VAL A 135 -28.66 2.20 -0.67
N ASP A 136 -29.50 1.21 -0.37
CA ASP A 136 -30.74 1.35 0.40
C ASP A 136 -31.65 2.46 -0.16
N ILE A 137 -31.76 3.59 0.53
CA ILE A 137 -32.56 4.75 0.11
C ILE A 137 -31.72 5.87 -0.50
N TYR A 138 -30.40 5.72 -0.54
CA TYR A 138 -29.45 6.76 -0.92
C TYR A 138 -28.98 6.58 -2.37
N ASN A 139 -29.08 7.64 -3.19
CA ASN A 139 -28.62 7.63 -4.58
C ASN A 139 -27.25 8.29 -4.70
N PHE A 140 -26.37 7.73 -5.53
CA PHE A 140 -25.02 8.23 -5.75
C PHE A 140 -24.78 8.54 -7.23
N ASP A 141 -24.22 9.71 -7.51
CA ASP A 141 -23.90 10.13 -8.88
C ASP A 141 -22.70 9.36 -9.46
N ALA A 142 -22.31 9.70 -10.70
CA ALA A 142 -21.17 9.06 -11.37
C ALA A 142 -19.81 9.26 -10.66
N ASN A 143 -19.71 10.27 -9.79
CA ASN A 143 -18.53 10.55 -8.96
C ASN A 143 -18.64 9.93 -7.56
N GLY A 144 -19.72 9.19 -7.28
CA GLY A 144 -20.01 8.58 -5.99
C GLY A 144 -20.47 9.56 -4.92
N VAL A 145 -20.88 10.77 -5.31
CA VAL A 145 -21.41 11.77 -4.38
C VAL A 145 -22.86 11.42 -4.08
N TRP A 146 -23.20 11.33 -2.79
CA TRP A 146 -24.57 11.18 -2.34
C TRP A 146 -25.41 12.37 -2.80
N VAL A 147 -26.47 12.08 -3.54
CA VAL A 147 -27.46 13.07 -3.97
C VAL A 147 -28.59 13.05 -2.95
N SER A 148 -28.64 14.08 -2.10
CA SER A 148 -29.78 14.31 -1.21
C SER A 148 -31.04 14.43 -2.06
N THR A 149 -31.99 13.53 -1.85
CA THR A 149 -33.34 13.74 -2.37
C THR A 149 -34.00 14.78 -1.50
N ASP A 150 -34.28 15.96 -2.06
CA ASP A 150 -35.25 16.87 -1.46
C ASP A 150 -36.55 16.08 -1.32
N LEU A 151 -36.99 15.86 -0.08
CA LEU A 151 -38.38 15.52 0.19
C LEU A 151 -39.18 16.70 -0.34
N ILE A 152 -39.69 16.59 -1.57
CA ILE A 152 -40.81 17.41 -1.99
C ILE A 152 -41.94 16.99 -1.05
N VAL A 153 -42.11 17.74 0.03
CA VAL A 153 -43.38 17.81 0.73
C VAL A 153 -44.33 18.46 -0.28
N THR A 154 -44.85 17.67 -1.21
CA THR A 154 -45.99 18.09 -2.02
C THR A 154 -47.10 18.34 -1.02
N GLY A 155 -47.50 19.60 -0.91
CA GLY A 155 -48.51 20.06 0.04
C GLY A 155 -49.73 19.16 0.01
N ILE A 156 -50.12 18.71 1.20
CA ILE A 156 -51.49 18.31 1.45
C ILE A 156 -52.22 19.63 1.67
N GLU A 157 -52.93 20.10 0.65
CA GLU A 157 -54.02 21.07 0.81
C GLU A 157 -55.22 20.41 1.51
#